data_AF-A0A2M7E024-F1
#
_entry.id   AF-A0A2M7E024-F1
#
_cell.length_a   1.000
_cell.length_b   1.000
_cell.length_c   1.000
_cell.angle_alpha   90.00
_cell.angle_beta   90.00
_cell.angle_gamma   90.00
#
_symmetry.space_group_name_H-M   'P 1'
#
loop_
_entity.id
_entity.type
_entity.pdbx_description
1 polymer ?
#
loop_
_entity_poly.entity_id
_entity_poly.type
_entity_poly.pdbx_seq_one_letter_code
_entity_poly.pdbx_strand_id
1 'polypeptide(L)'
;MEFFTIGVYNSTEKEFFEKLTKNNIDTFCDIRQRRGVRGAKYSFVNSNRLQQKLNELEIKYGYVPELAPTSEIRGLQKEIDLEKGELKRERHELGKVFVIEFKNKILKNFDFETFIEKLDQVGANRVAFFCVEEFPEACHRSIVTDRLTDKYNYKVTHL
;
A
#
# COMPACT_ATOMS: atom_id res chain seq x y z
N MET A 1 -8.02 -13.36 9.60
CA MET A 1 -7.55 -12.10 8.99
C MET A 1 -7.75 -12.15 7.48
N GLU A 2 -8.24 -11.06 6.90
CA GLU A 2 -8.33 -10.80 5.45
C GLU A 2 -7.52 -9.53 5.14
N PHE A 3 -6.88 -9.51 3.98
CA PHE A 3 -6.08 -8.38 3.52
C PHE A 3 -6.74 -7.63 2.37
N PHE A 4 -6.51 -6.33 2.34
CA PHE A 4 -7.02 -5.41 1.36
C PHE A 4 -5.89 -4.57 0.81
N THR A 5 -6.03 -4.07 -0.41
CA THR A 5 -5.17 -3.00 -0.90
C THR A 5 -6.00 -1.79 -1.27
N ILE A 6 -5.49 -0.59 -1.00
CA ILE A 6 -6.17 0.65 -1.38
C ILE A 6 -5.17 1.66 -1.94
N GLY A 7 -5.60 2.34 -3.02
CA GLY A 7 -4.95 3.49 -3.65
C GLY A 7 -5.69 4.79 -3.35
N VAL A 8 -5.07 5.95 -3.58
CA VAL A 8 -5.74 7.26 -3.43
C VAL A 8 -6.02 7.97 -4.75
N TYR A 9 -5.21 7.72 -5.78
CA TYR A 9 -5.40 8.39 -7.06
C TYR A 9 -6.77 8.06 -7.65
N ASN A 10 -7.36 9.07 -8.28
CA ASN A 10 -8.71 9.04 -8.86
C ASN A 10 -9.84 8.76 -7.86
N SER A 11 -9.57 8.88 -6.55
CA SER A 11 -10.59 8.90 -5.50
C SER A 11 -10.71 10.29 -4.86
N THR A 12 -11.93 10.68 -4.52
CA THR A 12 -12.19 11.76 -3.56
C THR A 12 -11.93 11.29 -2.13
N GLU A 13 -11.83 12.24 -1.20
CA GLU A 13 -11.73 11.94 0.24
C GLU A 13 -12.90 11.09 0.73
N LYS A 14 -14.13 11.47 0.34
CA LYS A 14 -15.34 10.75 0.70
C LYS A 14 -15.32 9.31 0.21
N GLU A 15 -15.04 9.09 -1.08
CA GLU A 15 -14.98 7.75 -1.67
C GLU A 15 -13.89 6.90 -1.02
N PHE A 16 -12.73 7.49 -0.72
CA PHE A 16 -11.60 6.77 -0.11
C PHE A 16 -11.97 6.21 1.26
N PHE A 17 -12.53 7.04 2.15
CA PHE A 17 -12.92 6.60 3.48
C PHE A 17 -14.18 5.73 3.46
N GLU A 18 -15.12 5.95 2.53
CA GLU A 18 -16.26 5.06 2.34
C GLU A 18 -15.86 3.64 1.92
N LYS A 19 -14.82 3.49 1.09
CA LYS A 19 -14.29 2.16 0.74
C LYS A 19 -13.80 1.42 1.98
N LEU A 20 -13.13 2.12 2.91
CA LEU A 20 -12.64 1.52 4.16
C LEU A 20 -13.80 1.08 5.07
N THR A 21 -14.80 1.95 5.26
CA THR A 21 -15.94 1.65 6.15
C THR A 21 -16.86 0.59 5.57
N LYS A 22 -17.20 0.65 4.27
CA LYS A 22 -18.03 -0.37 3.59
C LYS A 22 -17.40 -1.77 3.64
N ASN A 23 -16.07 -1.83 3.65
CA ASN A 23 -15.33 -3.08 3.77
C ASN A 23 -14.96 -3.43 5.20
N ASN A 24 -15.47 -2.71 6.21
CA ASN A 24 -15.20 -2.95 7.63
C ASN A 24 -13.70 -3.07 7.95
N ILE A 25 -12.87 -2.23 7.34
CA ILE A 25 -11.43 -2.22 7.61
C ILE A 25 -11.21 -1.77 9.06
N ASP A 26 -10.54 -2.60 9.85
CA ASP A 26 -10.23 -2.32 11.25
C ASP A 26 -8.78 -1.85 11.46
N THR A 27 -7.91 -2.14 10.49
CA THR A 27 -6.48 -1.83 10.57
C THR A 27 -5.97 -1.36 9.21
N PHE A 28 -5.23 -0.25 9.21
CA PHE A 28 -4.71 0.41 8.03
C PHE A 28 -3.18 0.46 8.10
N CYS A 29 -2.52 -0.25 7.19
CA CYS A 29 -1.07 -0.34 7.07
C CYS A 29 -0.56 0.59 5.96
N ASP A 30 0.10 1.67 6.35
CA ASP A 30 0.76 2.60 5.42
C ASP A 30 2.16 2.09 5.07
N ILE A 31 2.33 1.63 3.83
CA ILE A 31 3.61 1.07 3.32
C ILE A 31 4.33 2.05 2.39
N ARG A 32 4.06 3.36 2.53
CA ARG A 32 4.73 4.40 1.75
C ARG A 32 6.06 4.77 2.39
N GLN A 33 7.08 4.96 1.57
CA GLN A 33 8.35 5.49 2.09
C GLN A 33 8.21 6.96 2.53
N ARG A 34 7.40 7.75 1.81
CA ARG A 34 7.10 9.15 2.15
C ARG A 34 5.59 9.29 2.33
N ARG A 35 5.16 9.75 3.51
CA ARG A 35 3.75 9.84 3.90
C ARG A 35 3.08 11.18 3.55
N GLY A 36 3.69 11.93 2.63
CA GLY A 36 3.21 13.22 2.16
C GLY A 36 2.99 13.19 0.65
N VAL A 37 1.81 13.65 0.23
CA VAL A 37 1.43 13.91 -1.16
C VAL A 37 1.41 15.43 -1.37
N ARG A 38 1.94 15.87 -2.50
CA ARG A 38 1.98 17.30 -2.86
C ARG A 38 0.62 17.76 -3.40
N GLY A 39 0.27 19.01 -3.10
CA GLY A 39 -0.96 19.66 -3.57
C GLY A 39 -2.18 19.35 -2.68
N ALA A 40 -3.24 20.15 -2.86
CA ALA A 40 -4.43 20.08 -2.02
C ALA A 40 -5.28 18.81 -2.29
N LYS A 41 -5.32 18.35 -3.55
CA LYS A 41 -6.22 17.29 -4.04
C LYS A 41 -6.18 16.01 -3.18
N TYR A 42 -5.00 15.56 -2.77
CA TYR A 42 -4.82 14.33 -1.99
C TYR A 42 -4.24 14.62 -0.59
N SER A 43 -4.39 15.84 -0.11
CA SER A 43 -3.82 16.24 1.19
C SER A 43 -4.44 15.50 2.38
N PHE A 44 -5.64 14.92 2.22
CA PHE A 44 -6.33 14.12 3.22
C PHE A 44 -5.62 12.79 3.54
N VAL A 45 -4.78 12.26 2.64
CA VAL A 45 -3.92 11.09 2.92
C VAL A 45 -2.51 11.44 3.40
N ASN A 46 -2.26 12.71 3.74
CA ASN A 46 -1.03 13.09 4.43
C ASN A 46 -1.07 12.57 5.87
N SER A 47 0.06 12.04 6.34
CA SER A 47 0.19 11.29 7.61
C SER A 47 -0.71 11.77 8.75
N ASN A 48 -0.62 13.06 9.12
CA ASN A 48 -1.36 13.58 10.28
C ASN A 48 -2.87 13.61 10.06
N ARG A 49 -3.33 14.07 8.89
CA ARG A 49 -4.75 14.13 8.54
C ARG A 49 -5.34 12.73 8.38
N LEU A 50 -4.59 11.84 7.74
CA LEU A 50 -4.97 10.45 7.56
C LEU A 50 -5.16 9.76 8.91
N GLN A 51 -4.17 9.86 9.80
CA GLN A 51 -4.24 9.24 11.13
C GLN A 51 -5.38 9.82 11.97
N GLN A 52 -5.59 11.14 11.93
CA GLN A 52 -6.73 11.76 12.60
C GLN A 52 -8.05 11.17 12.09
N LYS A 53 -8.23 11.10 10.76
CA LYS A 53 -9.47 10.61 10.18
C LYS A 53 -9.70 9.12 10.41
N LEU A 54 -8.64 8.30 10.37
CA LEU A 54 -8.71 6.88 10.70
C LEU A 54 -9.08 6.68 12.18
N ASN A 55 -8.53 7.47 13.09
CA ASN A 55 -8.87 7.42 14.50
C ASN A 55 -10.34 7.80 14.77
N GLU A 56 -10.87 8.82 14.07
CA GLU A 56 -12.30 9.16 14.10
C GLU A 56 -13.21 8.00 13.63
N LEU A 57 -12.69 7.13 12.76
CA LEU A 57 -13.37 5.94 12.23
C LEU A 57 -13.05 4.67 13.04
N GLU A 58 -12.32 4.79 14.14
CA GLU A 58 -11.85 3.67 14.97
C GLU A 58 -11.00 2.63 14.21
N ILE A 59 -10.31 3.07 13.15
CA ILE A 59 -9.39 2.25 12.35
C ILE A 59 -7.97 2.42 12.89
N LYS A 60 -7.35 1.31 13.31
CA LYS A 60 -5.97 1.31 13.80
C LYS A 60 -5.01 1.67 12.68
N TYR A 61 -4.00 2.50 12.95
CA TYR A 61 -2.98 2.87 11.96
C TYR A 61 -1.64 2.23 12.28
N GLY A 62 -1.07 1.50 11.32
CA GLY A 62 0.28 0.96 11.36
C GLY A 62 1.15 1.56 10.26
N TYR A 63 2.32 2.10 10.62
CA TYR A 63 3.31 2.53 9.63
C TYR A 63 4.34 1.42 9.42
N VAL A 64 4.48 0.93 8.19
CA VAL A 64 5.35 -0.20 7.84
C VAL A 64 6.31 0.20 6.71
N PRO A 65 7.27 1.11 6.97
CA PRO A 65 8.23 1.61 5.98
C PRO A 65 9.13 0.52 5.40
N GLU A 66 9.30 -0.60 6.10
CA GLU A 66 10.12 -1.73 5.69
C GLU A 66 9.58 -2.41 4.44
N LEU A 67 8.27 -2.29 4.17
CA LEU A 67 7.63 -2.76 2.94
C LEU A 67 7.61 -1.69 1.82
N ALA A 68 8.24 -0.54 2.02
CA ALA A 68 8.31 0.49 1.00
C ALA A 68 9.49 0.28 0.04
N PRO A 69 9.33 0.54 -1.27
CA PRO A 69 10.43 0.46 -2.22
C PRO A 69 11.49 1.52 -1.90
N THR A 70 12.77 1.14 -2.01
CA THR A 70 13.89 2.06 -1.84
C THR A 70 13.96 3.10 -2.96
N SER A 71 14.75 4.15 -2.77
CA SER A 71 14.98 5.15 -3.83
C SER A 71 15.64 4.56 -5.07
N GLU A 72 16.50 3.57 -4.90
CA GLU A 72 17.14 2.82 -5.99
C GLU A 72 16.11 2.06 -6.81
N ILE A 73 15.26 1.24 -6.17
CA ILE A 73 14.22 0.46 -6.84
C ILE A 73 13.24 1.38 -7.60
N ARG A 74 12.88 2.51 -7.01
CA ARG A 74 12.05 3.53 -7.69
C ARG A 74 12.77 4.19 -8.87
N GLY A 75 14.09 4.32 -8.83
CA GLY A 75 14.91 4.83 -9.92
C GLY A 75 14.81 3.95 -11.16
N LEU A 76 14.91 2.63 -10.98
CA LEU A 76 14.77 1.64 -12.06
C LEU A 76 13.43 1.75 -12.78
N GLN A 77 12.33 1.92 -12.03
CA GLN A 77 11.01 2.13 -12.65
C GLN A 77 10.96 3.45 -13.43
N LYS A 78 11.57 4.50 -12.92
CA LYS A 78 11.57 5.81 -13.57
C LYS A 78 12.31 5.78 -14.91
N GLU A 79 13.40 5.02 -15.01
CA GLU A 79 14.13 4.83 -16.26
C GLU A 79 13.25 4.14 -17.31
N ILE A 80 12.56 3.07 -16.93
CA ILE A 80 11.61 2.35 -17.81
C ILE A 80 10.45 3.26 -18.23
N ASP A 81 9.86 4.02 -17.29
CA ASP A 81 8.77 4.95 -17.56
C ASP A 81 9.21 6.01 -18.60
N LEU A 82 10.44 6.52 -18.49
CA LEU A 82 11.02 7.48 -19.44
C LEU A 82 11.23 6.87 -20.83
N GLU A 83 11.73 5.63 -20.91
CA GLU A 83 11.88 4.91 -22.18
C GLU A 83 10.54 4.68 -22.88
N LYS A 84 9.48 4.44 -22.12
CA LYS A 84 8.12 4.23 -22.63
C LYS A 84 7.33 5.53 -22.87
N GLY A 85 7.83 6.67 -22.40
CA GLY A 85 7.11 7.95 -22.44
C GLY A 85 5.86 7.99 -21.55
N GLU A 86 5.78 7.16 -20.51
CA GLU A 86 4.62 7.00 -19.65
C GLU A 86 4.77 7.81 -18.35
N LEU A 87 3.72 8.55 -17.95
CA LEU A 87 3.73 9.21 -16.66
C LEU A 87 3.39 8.22 -15.55
N LYS A 88 4.05 8.34 -14.39
CA LYS A 88 3.81 7.50 -13.20
C LYS A 88 2.31 7.35 -12.84
N ARG A 89 1.52 8.40 -13.04
CA ARG A 89 0.09 8.44 -12.71
C ARG A 89 -0.81 7.72 -13.73
N GLU A 90 -0.30 7.50 -14.94
CA GLU A 90 -0.98 6.84 -16.06
C GLU A 90 -0.58 5.36 -16.17
N ARG A 91 0.47 4.96 -15.45
CA ARG A 91 0.95 3.58 -15.41
C ARG A 91 -0.06 2.63 -14.79
N HIS A 92 -0.34 1.54 -15.49
CA HIS A 92 -1.21 0.47 -15.02
C HIS A 92 -0.45 -0.73 -14.40
N GLU A 93 0.82 -0.93 -14.75
CA GLU A 93 1.62 -2.07 -14.26
C GLU A 93 3.06 -1.68 -13.89
N LEU A 94 3.66 -2.39 -12.94
CA LEU A 94 5.09 -2.25 -12.62
C LEU A 94 5.98 -2.94 -13.66
N GLY A 95 7.14 -2.34 -13.92
CA GLY A 95 8.17 -2.94 -14.75
C GLY A 95 8.74 -4.21 -14.11
N LYS A 96 9.05 -5.21 -14.94
CA LYS A 96 9.58 -6.51 -14.48
C LYS A 96 10.80 -6.37 -13.57
N VAL A 97 11.71 -5.45 -13.90
CA VAL A 97 12.92 -5.17 -13.11
C VAL A 97 12.55 -4.68 -11.70
N PHE A 98 11.57 -3.78 -11.59
CA PHE A 98 11.09 -3.31 -10.29
C PHE A 98 10.56 -4.48 -9.45
N VAL A 99 9.74 -5.34 -10.04
CA VAL A 99 9.14 -6.48 -9.33
C VAL A 99 10.21 -7.44 -8.81
N ILE A 100 11.21 -7.76 -9.63
CA ILE A 100 12.33 -8.65 -9.27
C ILE A 100 13.13 -8.03 -8.11
N GLU A 101 13.53 -6.78 -8.24
CA GLU A 101 14.34 -6.10 -7.22
C GLU A 101 13.58 -5.92 -5.91
N PHE A 102 12.28 -5.60 -5.97
CA PHE A 102 11.44 -5.50 -4.79
C PHE A 102 11.30 -6.84 -4.07
N LYS A 103 11.10 -7.94 -4.81
CA LYS A 103 11.06 -9.30 -4.21
C LYS A 103 12.40 -9.66 -3.56
N ASN A 104 13.52 -9.38 -4.21
CA ASN A 104 14.85 -9.79 -3.76
C ASN A 104 15.39 -8.95 -2.60
N LYS A 105 15.18 -7.62 -2.63
CA LYS A 105 15.76 -6.69 -1.64
C LYS A 105 14.82 -6.40 -0.48
N ILE A 106 13.50 -6.40 -0.71
CA ILE A 106 12.50 -6.06 0.31
C ILE A 106 11.84 -7.33 0.85
N LEU A 107 11.05 -8.03 0.04
CA LEU A 107 10.20 -9.12 0.55
C LEU A 107 10.98 -10.33 1.07
N LYS A 108 12.17 -10.60 0.53
CA LYS A 108 13.05 -11.67 1.03
C LYS A 108 13.54 -11.41 2.46
N ASN A 109 13.72 -10.14 2.83
CA ASN A 109 14.30 -9.74 4.10
C ASN A 109 13.23 -9.32 5.12
N PHE A 110 11.98 -9.16 4.71
CA PHE A 110 10.88 -8.78 5.58
C PHE A 110 10.37 -9.99 6.37
N ASP A 111 10.32 -9.85 7.69
CA ASP A 111 9.78 -10.86 8.60
C ASP A 111 8.25 -10.75 8.65
N PHE A 112 7.60 -11.49 7.76
CA PHE A 112 6.15 -11.60 7.69
C PHE A 112 5.53 -12.29 8.90
N GLU A 113 6.24 -13.23 9.54
CA GLU A 113 5.70 -13.99 10.67
C GLU A 113 5.53 -13.07 11.88
N THR A 114 6.59 -12.34 12.25
CA THR A 114 6.53 -11.33 13.31
C THR A 114 5.51 -10.22 12.98
N PHE A 115 5.38 -9.84 11.71
CA PHE A 115 4.40 -8.83 11.30
C PHE A 115 2.95 -9.31 11.49
N ILE A 116 2.64 -10.54 11.08
CA ILE A 116 1.31 -11.14 11.24
C ILE A 116 1.00 -11.33 12.73
N GLU A 117 1.94 -11.82 13.54
CA GLU A 117 1.76 -11.96 14.99
C GLU A 117 1.42 -10.63 15.66
N LYS A 118 2.09 -9.53 15.27
CA LYS A 118 1.77 -8.19 15.77
C LYS A 118 0.36 -7.75 15.40
N LEU A 119 -0.10 -8.08 14.19
CA LEU A 119 -1.48 -7.80 13.76
C LEU A 119 -2.48 -8.61 14.58
N ASP A 120 -2.22 -9.89 14.83
CA ASP A 120 -3.08 -10.74 15.66
C ASP A 120 -3.14 -10.24 17.12
N GLN A 121 -2.00 -9.80 17.69
CA GLN A 121 -1.94 -9.26 19.07
C GLN A 121 -2.80 -7.99 19.25
N VAL A 122 -2.94 -7.17 18.22
CA VAL A 122 -3.81 -5.98 18.25
C VAL A 122 -5.24 -6.27 17.80
N GLY A 123 -5.57 -7.55 17.60
CA GLY A 123 -6.89 -8.01 17.15
C GLY A 123 -7.26 -7.48 15.77
N ALA A 124 -6.29 -7.35 14.86
CA ALA A 124 -6.56 -6.96 13.48
C ALA A 124 -7.20 -8.12 12.72
N ASN A 125 -8.32 -7.88 12.05
CA ASN A 125 -8.99 -8.90 11.25
C ASN A 125 -9.13 -8.51 9.78
N ARG A 126 -9.28 -7.21 9.48
CA ARG A 126 -9.48 -6.69 8.12
C ARG A 126 -8.48 -5.57 7.87
N VAL A 127 -7.37 -5.93 7.24
CA VAL A 127 -6.16 -5.10 7.17
C VAL A 127 -5.98 -4.53 5.77
N ALA A 128 -5.91 -3.21 5.62
CA ALA A 128 -5.69 -2.55 4.34
C ALA A 128 -4.25 -2.05 4.17
N PHE A 129 -3.54 -2.52 3.14
CA PHE A 129 -2.27 -1.96 2.70
C PHE A 129 -2.46 -0.77 1.78
N PHE A 130 -1.80 0.34 2.12
CA PHE A 130 -1.97 1.60 1.43
C PHE A 130 -0.72 2.08 0.70
N CYS A 131 -0.93 2.48 -0.56
CA CYS A 131 -0.02 3.36 -1.30
C CYS A 131 -0.82 4.29 -2.21
N VAL A 132 -0.17 5.07 -3.08
CA VAL A 132 -0.85 6.20 -3.75
C VAL A 132 -1.49 5.85 -5.09
N GLU A 133 -0.87 4.96 -5.87
CA GLU A 133 -1.31 4.61 -7.22
C GLU A 133 -2.72 4.01 -7.23
N GLU A 134 -3.51 4.26 -8.28
CA GLU A 134 -4.89 3.73 -8.37
C GLU A 134 -4.89 2.22 -8.55
N PHE A 135 -4.17 1.71 -9.55
CA PHE A 135 -4.11 0.29 -9.87
C PHE A 135 -3.18 -0.47 -8.91
N PRO A 136 -3.62 -1.61 -8.34
CA PRO A 136 -2.76 -2.48 -7.52
C PRO A 136 -1.49 -2.92 -8.25
N GLU A 137 -1.61 -3.26 -9.54
CA GLU A 137 -0.54 -3.77 -10.40
C GLU A 137 0.52 -2.69 -10.70
N ALA A 138 0.14 -1.41 -10.63
CA ALA A 138 1.04 -0.27 -10.79
C ALA A 138 1.85 0.05 -9.52
N CYS A 139 1.67 -0.74 -8.45
CA CYS A 139 2.15 -0.44 -7.11
C CYS A 139 2.73 -1.67 -6.41
N HIS A 140 3.68 -1.47 -5.49
CA HIS A 140 4.30 -2.57 -4.74
C HIS A 140 3.33 -3.26 -3.76
N ARG A 141 2.20 -2.63 -3.43
CA ARG A 141 1.20 -3.20 -2.52
C ARG A 141 0.61 -4.52 -3.03
N SER A 142 0.45 -4.69 -4.34
CA SER A 142 0.03 -5.97 -4.94
C SER A 142 1.08 -7.05 -4.69
N ILE A 143 2.35 -6.74 -4.91
CA ILE A 143 3.46 -7.68 -4.67
C ILE A 143 3.52 -8.12 -3.20
N VAL A 144 3.26 -7.21 -2.25
CA VAL A 144 3.17 -7.54 -0.82
C VAL A 144 2.01 -8.51 -0.58
N THR A 145 0.83 -8.22 -1.11
CA THR A 145 -0.34 -9.07 -0.91
C THR A 145 -0.24 -10.41 -1.64
N ASP A 146 0.41 -10.49 -2.79
CA ASP A 146 0.70 -11.74 -3.49
C ASP A 146 1.52 -12.66 -2.59
N ARG A 147 2.53 -12.13 -1.89
CA ARG A 147 3.32 -12.91 -0.93
C ARG A 147 2.46 -13.45 0.21
N LEU A 148 1.48 -12.69 0.69
CA LEU A 148 0.55 -13.11 1.74
C LEU A 148 -0.38 -14.23 1.25
N THR A 149 -0.85 -14.15 0.01
CA THR A 149 -1.62 -15.22 -0.63
C THR A 149 -0.77 -16.47 -0.83
N ASP A 150 0.39 -16.34 -1.50
CA ASP A 150 1.19 -17.49 -1.93
C ASP A 150 1.82 -18.26 -0.76
N LYS A 151 2.33 -17.55 0.25
CA LYS A 151 3.05 -18.18 1.37
C LYS A 151 2.15 -18.52 2.55
N TYR A 152 1.13 -17.71 2.82
CA TYR A 152 0.31 -17.80 4.04
C TYR A 152 -1.17 -18.08 3.75
N ASN A 153 -1.56 -18.20 2.48
CA ASN A 153 -2.92 -18.53 2.05
C ASN A 153 -4.00 -17.56 2.58
N TYR A 154 -3.64 -16.29 2.76
CA TYR A 154 -4.62 -15.27 3.12
C TYR A 154 -5.42 -14.80 1.92
N LYS A 155 -6.69 -14.45 2.17
CA LYS A 155 -7.55 -13.82 1.18
C LYS A 155 -7.19 -12.36 1.00
N VAL A 156 -7.06 -11.94 -0.26
CA VAL A 156 -6.75 -10.56 -0.67
C VAL A 156 -7.89 -9.98 -1.50
N THR A 157 -8.26 -8.72 -1.26
CA THR A 157 -9.22 -7.96 -2.08
C THR A 157 -8.65 -6.57 -2.42
N HIS A 158 -8.73 -6.17 -3.69
CA HIS A 158 -8.30 -4.83 -4.13
C HIS A 158 -9.49 -3.87 -4.14
N LEU A 159 -9.37 -2.73 -3.44
CA LEU A 159 -10.44 -1.72 -3.24
C LEU A 159 -10.36 -0.52 -4.19
#